data_AF-A0A4R0NKY6-F1
#
_entry.id   AF-A0A4R0NKY6-F1
#
_cell.length_a   1.000
_cell.length_b   1.000
_cell.length_c   1.000
_cell.angle_alpha   90.00
_cell.angle_beta   90.00
_cell.angle_gamma   90.00
#
_symmetry.space_group_name_H-M   'P 1'
#
loop_
_entity.id
_entity.type
_entity.pdbx_description
1 polymer ?
#
loop_
_entity_poly.entity_id
_entity_poly.type
_entity_poly.pdbx_seq_one_letter_code
_entity_poly.pdbx_strand_id
1 'polypeptide(L)'
;MKLYQKLLLSMLSAFVISMVFRRVGSKYLSAIIPIDLIYLVAYLPLLIAVAIVLTWHSRERRGLTSAHKMWIREVTAFFLALDLAMFGIQKLQKLQMIIPLGKLDEPFSSFSGYDLVWGFFHFSYGFTAVIALLQIAAAVLILFNSTRLIGNLVALPMLVFITLMDVFYAMPAGVLAQGIVLLIAVSYFICAHGSHLLSQLVIRTKHNNSPGKWLLPVLFILVPTLCIKTYEHPDKHPKLTGKYRVENLKINGIGYQAKTSTDSILTHVYFDLGDEVAFSWNDHRRIRIGYFKIDDHDKIDMKWRYPDTSAGHFKGGLKYRDTQLNLDGEMEGKRYQMILTKE
;
A
#
# COMPACT_ATOMS: atom_id res chain seq x y z
N MET A 1 -34.31 8.29 14.50
CA MET A 1 -32.99 8.03 15.13
C MET A 1 -32.66 9.18 16.06
N LYS A 2 -32.03 8.91 17.22
CA LYS A 2 -31.55 10.01 18.09
C LYS A 2 -30.39 10.75 17.41
N LEU A 3 -30.18 12.03 17.75
CA LEU A 3 -29.17 12.88 17.09
C LEU A 3 -27.75 12.26 17.13
N TYR A 4 -27.34 11.71 18.28
CA TYR A 4 -26.02 11.09 18.41
C TYR A 4 -25.83 9.88 17.47
N GLN A 5 -26.88 9.10 17.19
CA GLN A 5 -26.80 7.97 16.26
C GLN A 5 -26.61 8.43 14.82
N LYS A 6 -27.21 9.59 14.45
CA LYS A 6 -27.01 10.21 13.14
C LYS A 6 -25.58 10.73 12.99
N LEU A 7 -25.06 11.35 14.05
CA LEU A 7 -23.68 11.83 14.11
C LEU A 7 -22.68 10.68 13.96
N LEU A 8 -22.83 9.60 14.74
CA LEU A 8 -21.96 8.42 14.67
C LEU A 8 -21.93 7.81 13.27
N LEU A 9 -23.09 7.59 12.64
CA LEU A 9 -23.16 7.03 11.28
C LEU A 9 -22.50 7.95 10.25
N SER A 10 -22.75 9.25 10.32
CA SER A 10 -22.20 10.22 9.36
C SER A 10 -20.70 10.39 9.54
N MET A 11 -20.20 10.39 10.78
CA MET A 11 -18.77 10.41 11.08
C MET A 11 -18.07 9.15 10.62
N LEU A 12 -18.62 7.97 10.93
CA LEU A 12 -18.08 6.70 10.45
C LEU A 12 -17.97 6.68 8.92
N SER A 13 -19.03 7.11 8.24
CA SER A 13 -19.04 7.23 6.77
C SER A 13 -17.93 8.15 6.28
N ALA A 14 -17.81 9.33 6.87
CA ALA A 14 -16.78 10.30 6.49
C ALA A 14 -15.37 9.77 6.74
N PHE A 15 -15.11 9.08 7.86
CA PHE A 15 -13.81 8.44 8.12
C PHE A 15 -13.48 7.38 7.08
N VAL A 16 -14.44 6.50 6.75
CA VAL A 16 -14.24 5.49 5.69
C VAL A 16 -13.90 6.17 4.37
N ILE A 17 -14.73 7.12 3.91
CA ILE A 17 -14.51 7.83 2.64
C ILE A 17 -13.14 8.52 2.64
N SER A 18 -12.81 9.24 3.72
CA SER A 18 -11.57 10.01 3.82
C SER A 18 -10.33 9.12 3.74
N MET A 19 -10.36 8.02 4.48
CA MET A 19 -9.24 7.07 4.55
C MET A 19 -9.03 6.33 3.22
N VAL A 20 -10.11 5.92 2.56
CA VAL A 20 -10.05 5.31 1.22
C VAL A 20 -9.54 6.30 0.18
N PHE A 21 -10.08 7.52 0.17
CA PHE A 21 -9.65 8.54 -0.80
C PHE A 21 -8.21 8.96 -0.59
N ARG A 22 -7.79 9.16 0.67
CA ARG A 22 -6.39 9.44 1.00
C ARG A 22 -5.45 8.37 0.45
N ARG A 23 -5.77 7.10 0.68
CA ARG A 23 -4.94 5.95 0.28
C ARG A 23 -4.89 5.76 -1.24
N VAL A 24 -6.06 5.75 -1.88
CA VAL A 24 -6.16 5.55 -3.34
C VAL A 24 -5.59 6.77 -4.06
N GLY A 25 -5.94 7.98 -3.62
CA GLY A 25 -5.41 9.22 -4.16
C GLY A 25 -3.90 9.30 -4.06
N SER A 26 -3.32 9.07 -2.88
CA SER A 26 -1.86 9.15 -2.69
C SER A 26 -1.10 8.11 -3.51
N LYS A 27 -1.70 6.95 -3.80
CA LYS A 27 -1.04 5.87 -4.55
C LYS A 27 -1.16 6.05 -6.08
N TYR A 28 -2.31 6.51 -6.57
CA TYR A 28 -2.61 6.50 -8.02
C TYR A 28 -2.69 7.90 -8.64
N LEU A 29 -2.88 8.96 -7.84
CA LEU A 29 -3.02 10.33 -8.34
C LEU A 29 -1.82 11.23 -8.02
N SER A 30 -0.89 10.79 -7.17
CA SER A 30 0.26 11.59 -6.72
C SER A 30 1.25 11.94 -7.84
N ALA A 31 1.23 11.22 -8.95
CA ALA A 31 2.01 11.56 -10.15
C ALA A 31 1.49 12.81 -10.87
N ILE A 32 0.20 13.13 -10.71
CA ILE A 32 -0.49 14.21 -11.45
C ILE A 32 -0.88 15.36 -10.50
N ILE A 33 -1.27 15.03 -9.27
CA ILE A 33 -1.84 15.96 -8.29
C ILE A 33 -0.90 16.06 -7.09
N PRO A 34 -0.57 17.29 -6.62
CA PRO A 34 0.21 17.49 -5.40
C PRO A 34 -0.40 16.77 -4.19
N ILE A 35 0.44 16.15 -3.37
CA ILE A 35 -0.01 15.31 -2.25
C ILE A 35 -0.83 16.08 -1.21
N ASP A 36 -0.51 17.36 -1.00
CA ASP A 36 -1.22 18.23 -0.06
C ASP A 36 -2.67 18.48 -0.51
N LEU A 37 -2.89 18.63 -1.82
CA LEU A 37 -4.23 18.80 -2.38
C LEU A 37 -5.05 17.51 -2.27
N ILE A 38 -4.41 16.36 -2.49
CA ILE A 38 -5.06 15.05 -2.30
C ILE A 38 -5.54 14.91 -0.86
N TYR A 39 -4.69 15.25 0.12
CA TYR A 39 -5.04 15.16 1.53
C TYR A 39 -6.13 16.15 1.91
N LEU A 40 -6.06 17.40 1.43
CA LEU A 40 -7.12 18.38 1.64
C LEU A 40 -8.49 17.83 1.20
N VAL A 41 -8.58 17.35 -0.04
CA VAL A 41 -9.82 16.78 -0.60
C VAL A 41 -10.24 15.51 0.16
N ALA A 42 -9.28 14.67 0.56
CA ALA A 42 -9.56 13.46 1.31
C ALA A 42 -10.30 13.74 2.62
N TYR A 43 -9.96 14.82 3.33
CA TYR A 43 -10.53 15.11 4.65
C TYR A 43 -11.76 16.04 4.63
N LEU A 44 -12.12 16.63 3.49
CA LEU A 44 -13.37 17.41 3.33
C LEU A 44 -14.65 16.68 3.79
N PRO A 45 -14.82 15.36 3.57
CA PRO A 45 -16.01 14.63 4.03
C PRO A 45 -16.26 14.73 5.54
N LEU A 46 -15.21 14.90 6.37
CA LEU A 46 -15.34 15.06 7.81
C LEU A 46 -16.06 16.36 8.17
N LEU A 47 -15.77 17.46 7.45
CA LEU A 47 -16.45 18.74 7.62
C LEU A 47 -17.90 18.67 7.11
N ILE A 48 -18.09 18.07 5.93
CA ILE A 48 -19.40 17.94 5.29
C ILE A 48 -20.34 17.07 6.13
N ALA A 49 -19.83 16.05 6.81
CA ALA A 49 -20.65 15.16 7.64
C ALA A 49 -21.41 15.89 8.75
N VAL A 50 -20.83 16.94 9.35
CA VAL A 50 -21.53 17.76 10.36
C VAL A 50 -22.73 18.46 9.72
N ALA A 51 -22.54 19.07 8.54
CA ALA A 51 -23.63 19.72 7.81
C ALA A 51 -24.73 18.72 7.37
N ILE A 52 -24.35 17.52 6.93
CA ILE A 52 -25.30 16.45 6.60
C ILE A 52 -26.15 16.06 7.82
N VAL A 53 -25.54 15.96 9.01
CA VAL A 53 -26.28 15.62 10.24
C VAL A 53 -27.28 16.72 10.60
N LEU A 54 -26.87 17.99 10.52
CA LEU A 54 -27.73 19.13 10.82
C LEU A 54 -28.92 19.23 9.86
N THR A 55 -28.68 19.07 8.56
CA THR A 55 -29.73 19.08 7.53
C THR A 55 -30.68 17.90 7.68
N TRP A 56 -30.16 16.68 7.90
CA TRP A 56 -30.98 15.51 8.18
C TRP A 56 -31.82 15.70 9.45
N HIS A 57 -31.24 16.20 10.53
CA HIS A 57 -31.97 16.43 11.78
C HIS A 57 -33.06 17.49 11.65
N SER A 58 -32.76 18.60 10.96
CA SER A 58 -33.73 19.66 10.69
C SER A 58 -34.91 19.17 9.85
N ARG A 59 -34.64 18.40 8.78
CA ARG A 59 -35.69 17.85 7.90
C ARG A 59 -36.62 16.88 8.63
N GLU A 60 -36.09 16.00 9.49
CA GLU A 60 -36.92 15.10 10.29
C GLU A 60 -37.79 15.87 11.30
N ARG A 61 -37.27 16.94 11.94
CA ARG A 61 -38.10 17.78 12.82
C ARG A 61 -39.23 18.47 12.08
N ARG A 62 -39.04 18.80 10.80
CA ARG A 62 -40.06 19.39 9.93
C ARG A 62 -41.01 18.34 9.33
N GLY A 63 -40.90 17.07 9.70
CA GLY A 63 -41.76 15.99 9.19
C GLY A 63 -41.48 15.56 7.75
N LEU A 64 -40.37 16.00 7.13
CA LEU A 64 -40.02 15.58 5.77
C LEU A 64 -39.40 14.19 5.78
N THR A 65 -39.81 13.36 4.81
CA THR A 65 -39.15 12.08 4.54
C THR A 65 -37.69 12.32 4.14
N SER A 66 -36.80 11.49 4.68
CA SER A 66 -35.35 11.67 4.57
C SER A 66 -34.68 10.38 4.10
N ALA A 67 -34.08 10.40 2.92
CA ALA A 67 -33.29 9.29 2.38
C ALA A 67 -31.85 9.24 2.94
N HIS A 68 -31.45 10.19 3.79
CA HIS A 68 -30.06 10.35 4.27
C HIS A 68 -29.50 9.08 4.90
N LYS A 69 -30.28 8.41 5.78
CA LYS A 69 -29.84 7.15 6.42
C LYS A 69 -29.48 6.08 5.39
N MET A 70 -30.33 5.89 4.39
CA MET A 70 -30.13 4.88 3.35
C MET A 70 -28.91 5.25 2.52
N TRP A 71 -28.83 6.49 2.05
CA TRP A 71 -27.74 6.98 1.22
C TRP A 71 -26.38 6.89 1.91
N ILE A 72 -26.27 7.33 3.18
CA ILE A 72 -25.02 7.24 3.94
C ILE A 72 -24.57 5.78 4.08
N ARG A 73 -25.49 4.84 4.34
CA ARG A 73 -25.17 3.40 4.41
C ARG A 73 -24.68 2.84 3.09
N GLU A 74 -25.33 3.20 1.97
CA GLU A 74 -24.90 2.76 0.63
C GLU A 74 -23.52 3.29 0.27
N VAL A 75 -23.27 4.59 0.48
CA VAL A 75 -21.96 5.21 0.20
C VAL A 75 -20.88 4.57 1.08
N THR A 76 -21.14 4.40 2.37
CA THR A 76 -20.17 3.76 3.29
C THR A 76 -19.85 2.33 2.85
N ALA A 77 -20.86 1.55 2.49
CA ALA A 77 -20.68 0.18 2.02
C ALA A 77 -19.91 0.14 0.69
N PHE A 78 -20.18 1.07 -0.22
CA PHE A 78 -19.44 1.19 -1.49
C PHE A 78 -17.95 1.47 -1.25
N PHE A 79 -17.61 2.47 -0.43
CA PHE A 79 -16.20 2.79 -0.16
C PHE A 79 -15.49 1.68 0.62
N LEU A 80 -16.17 1.04 1.59
CA LEU A 80 -15.67 -0.14 2.29
C LEU A 80 -15.37 -1.29 1.32
N ALA A 81 -16.32 -1.62 0.45
CA ALA A 81 -16.14 -2.65 -0.57
C ALA A 81 -14.99 -2.29 -1.52
N LEU A 82 -14.97 -1.06 -2.03
CA LEU A 82 -13.94 -0.58 -2.93
C LEU A 82 -12.54 -0.72 -2.31
N ASP A 83 -12.39 -0.37 -1.04
CA ASP A 83 -11.11 -0.45 -0.35
C ASP A 83 -10.63 -1.90 -0.20
N LEU A 84 -11.51 -2.79 0.25
CA LEU A 84 -11.23 -4.22 0.38
C LEU A 84 -10.86 -4.84 -0.98
N ALA A 85 -11.60 -4.52 -2.03
CA ALA A 85 -11.32 -4.99 -3.38
C ALA A 85 -9.95 -4.50 -3.87
N MET A 86 -9.65 -3.21 -3.68
CA MET A 86 -8.37 -2.62 -4.06
C MET A 86 -7.19 -3.26 -3.32
N PHE A 87 -7.32 -3.56 -2.03
CA PHE A 87 -6.30 -4.31 -1.29
C PHE A 87 -6.11 -5.73 -1.81
N GLY A 88 -7.20 -6.44 -2.12
CA GLY A 88 -7.12 -7.78 -2.70
C GLY A 88 -6.46 -7.78 -4.08
N ILE A 89 -6.86 -6.85 -4.96
CA ILE A 89 -6.26 -6.69 -6.29
C ILE A 89 -4.75 -6.40 -6.19
N GLN A 90 -4.35 -5.50 -5.28
CA GLN A 90 -2.92 -5.19 -5.08
C GLN A 90 -2.09 -6.40 -4.64
N LYS A 91 -2.66 -7.30 -3.81
CA LYS A 91 -2.02 -8.56 -3.42
C LYS A 91 -1.85 -9.51 -4.63
N LEU A 92 -2.87 -9.63 -5.48
CA LEU A 92 -2.81 -10.46 -6.69
C LEU A 92 -1.77 -9.95 -7.69
N GLN A 93 -1.61 -8.64 -7.79
CA GLN A 93 -0.63 -8.01 -8.70
C GLN A 93 0.80 -7.95 -8.15
N LYS A 94 1.07 -8.57 -6.99
CA LYS A 94 2.38 -8.49 -6.29
C LYS A 94 2.86 -7.05 -6.03
N LEU A 95 1.93 -6.11 -5.85
CA LEU A 95 2.21 -4.70 -5.56
C LEU A 95 2.37 -4.42 -4.06
N GLN A 96 2.34 -5.48 -3.25
CA GLN A 96 2.51 -5.48 -1.80
C GLN A 96 3.37 -6.68 -1.43
N MET A 97 3.90 -6.69 -0.21
CA MET A 97 4.70 -7.81 0.31
C MET A 97 6.00 -7.98 -0.50
N ILE A 98 6.71 -6.88 -0.73
CA ILE A 98 8.05 -6.87 -1.34
C ILE A 98 9.03 -6.55 -0.22
N ILE A 99 10.07 -7.37 -0.09
CA ILE A 99 11.23 -7.07 0.76
C ILE A 99 12.38 -6.67 -0.16
N PRO A 100 13.08 -5.56 0.12
CA PRO A 100 14.29 -5.20 -0.60
C PRO A 100 15.35 -6.30 -0.50
N LEU A 101 16.01 -6.64 -1.60
CA LEU A 101 17.04 -7.67 -1.71
C LEU A 101 18.16 -7.46 -0.69
N GLY A 102 18.61 -6.22 -0.51
CA GLY A 102 19.66 -5.90 0.48
C GLY A 102 19.27 -6.23 1.92
N LYS A 103 17.96 -6.24 2.23
CA LYS A 103 17.43 -6.60 3.56
C LYS A 103 17.50 -8.12 3.80
N LEU A 104 17.44 -8.93 2.74
CA LEU A 104 17.48 -10.40 2.85
C LEU A 104 18.85 -10.93 3.31
N ASP A 105 19.92 -10.16 3.09
CA ASP A 105 21.28 -10.51 3.52
C ASP A 105 21.60 -10.01 4.94
N GLU A 106 20.69 -9.30 5.60
CA GLU A 106 20.84 -8.93 7.00
C GLU A 106 20.56 -10.11 7.95
N PRO A 107 21.15 -10.16 9.15
CA PRO A 107 20.83 -11.19 10.12
C PRO A 107 19.34 -11.20 10.45
N PHE A 108 18.74 -12.39 10.54
CA PHE A 108 17.31 -12.52 10.80
C PHE A 108 16.85 -11.81 12.09
N SER A 109 17.71 -11.71 13.10
CA SER A 109 17.45 -10.98 14.35
C SER A 109 17.31 -9.47 14.20
N SER A 110 17.70 -8.90 13.05
CA SER A 110 17.60 -7.47 12.75
C SER A 110 16.31 -7.08 12.03
N PHE A 111 15.48 -8.06 11.64
CA PHE A 111 14.25 -7.82 10.90
C PHE A 111 13.21 -7.18 11.81
N SER A 112 12.58 -6.12 11.31
CA SER A 112 11.45 -5.50 12.00
C SER A 112 10.20 -6.38 11.89
N GLY A 113 9.19 -6.11 12.73
CA GLY A 113 7.90 -6.80 12.60
C GLY A 113 7.26 -6.62 11.22
N TYR A 114 7.47 -5.45 10.60
CA TYR A 114 7.08 -5.16 9.22
C TYR A 114 7.75 -6.12 8.23
N ASP A 115 9.08 -6.25 8.30
CA ASP A 115 9.86 -7.11 7.39
C ASP A 115 9.42 -8.58 7.51
N LEU A 116 9.20 -9.05 8.74
CA LEU A 116 8.76 -10.42 8.99
C LEU A 116 7.40 -10.74 8.36
N VAL A 117 6.41 -9.87 8.54
CA VAL A 117 5.08 -10.05 7.97
C VAL A 117 5.11 -9.95 6.44
N TRP A 118 5.84 -8.97 5.91
CA TRP A 118 5.97 -8.81 4.45
C TRP A 118 6.64 -10.02 3.82
N GLY A 119 7.69 -10.56 4.44
CA GLY A 119 8.39 -11.75 3.95
C GLY A 119 7.56 -13.02 4.02
N PHE A 120 6.83 -13.18 5.12
CA PHE A 120 5.90 -14.30 5.28
C PHE A 120 4.84 -14.34 4.17
N PHE A 121 4.19 -13.21 3.88
CA PHE A 121 3.21 -13.13 2.79
C PHE A 121 3.86 -13.13 1.40
N HIS A 122 5.12 -12.71 1.26
CA HIS A 122 5.85 -12.80 0.00
C HIS A 122 6.13 -14.25 -0.40
N PHE A 123 6.55 -15.08 0.55
CA PHE A 123 7.04 -16.44 0.30
C PHE A 123 6.05 -17.32 -0.46
N SER A 124 4.78 -17.35 -0.04
CA SER A 124 3.75 -18.17 -0.67
C SER A 124 2.73 -17.32 -1.42
N TYR A 125 2.95 -17.16 -2.73
CA TYR A 125 2.00 -16.48 -3.60
C TYR A 125 0.60 -17.13 -3.57
N GLY A 126 0.53 -18.47 -3.55
CA GLY A 126 -0.75 -19.19 -3.49
C GLY A 126 -1.56 -18.85 -2.24
N PHE A 127 -0.92 -18.82 -1.08
CA PHE A 127 -1.56 -18.43 0.19
C PHE A 127 -2.05 -16.97 0.15
N THR A 128 -1.19 -16.06 -0.30
CA THR A 128 -1.54 -14.63 -0.43
C THR A 128 -2.66 -14.39 -1.44
N ALA A 129 -2.70 -15.16 -2.54
CA ALA A 129 -3.77 -15.11 -3.53
C ALA A 129 -5.12 -15.57 -2.97
N VAL A 130 -5.16 -16.64 -2.16
CA VAL A 130 -6.40 -17.09 -1.50
C VAL A 130 -6.95 -16.02 -0.58
N ILE A 131 -6.11 -15.38 0.24
CA ILE A 131 -6.53 -14.27 1.11
C ILE A 131 -7.06 -13.11 0.28
N ALA A 132 -6.39 -12.76 -0.81
CA ALA A 132 -6.81 -11.71 -1.72
C ALA A 132 -8.19 -11.98 -2.35
N LEU A 133 -8.43 -13.22 -2.79
CA LEU A 133 -9.70 -13.65 -3.37
C LEU A 133 -10.82 -13.62 -2.33
N LEU A 134 -10.56 -14.06 -1.09
CA LEU A 134 -11.53 -13.94 0.02
C LEU A 134 -11.88 -12.47 0.31
N GLN A 135 -10.88 -11.58 0.27
CA GLN A 135 -11.08 -10.15 0.47
C GLN A 135 -11.92 -9.52 -0.64
N ILE A 136 -11.70 -9.90 -1.90
CA ILE A 136 -12.50 -9.45 -3.06
C ILE A 136 -13.91 -10.03 -2.99
N ALA A 137 -14.07 -11.31 -2.64
CA ALA A 137 -15.38 -11.93 -2.49
C ALA A 137 -16.21 -11.22 -1.40
N ALA A 138 -15.60 -10.91 -0.25
CA ALA A 138 -16.25 -10.14 0.80
C ALA A 138 -16.68 -8.74 0.32
N ALA A 139 -15.81 -8.04 -0.44
CA ALA A 139 -16.12 -6.74 -1.03
C ALA A 139 -17.35 -6.80 -1.95
N VAL A 140 -17.38 -7.77 -2.86
CA VAL A 140 -18.52 -7.98 -3.79
C VAL A 140 -19.81 -8.24 -3.01
N LEU A 141 -19.75 -9.07 -1.97
CA LEU A 141 -20.91 -9.35 -1.13
C LEU A 141 -21.39 -8.11 -0.35
N ILE A 142 -20.47 -7.26 0.15
CA ILE A 142 -20.79 -6.00 0.86
C ILE A 142 -21.51 -4.99 -0.05
N LEU A 143 -21.13 -4.96 -1.32
CA LEU A 143 -21.66 -4.03 -2.32
C LEU A 143 -23.19 -4.18 -2.47
N PHE A 144 -23.70 -5.41 -2.52
CA PHE A 144 -25.13 -5.66 -2.70
C PHE A 144 -25.87 -5.75 -1.36
N ASN A 145 -26.93 -4.96 -1.23
CA ASN A 145 -27.75 -4.92 0.00
C ASN A 145 -28.22 -6.28 0.50
N SER A 146 -28.58 -7.20 -0.40
CA SER A 146 -29.09 -8.52 -0.04
C SER A 146 -28.02 -9.43 0.55
N THR A 147 -26.75 -9.27 0.16
CA THR A 147 -25.63 -10.12 0.61
C THR A 147 -24.70 -9.41 1.60
N ARG A 148 -24.97 -8.13 1.89
CA ARG A 148 -24.08 -7.26 2.66
C ARG A 148 -23.72 -7.84 4.01
N LEU A 149 -24.67 -8.43 4.72
CA LEU A 149 -24.43 -9.03 6.02
C LEU A 149 -23.43 -10.19 5.95
N ILE A 150 -23.58 -11.07 4.96
CA ILE A 150 -22.66 -12.19 4.72
C ILE A 150 -21.27 -11.64 4.40
N GLY A 151 -21.17 -10.65 3.51
CA GLY A 151 -19.89 -10.03 3.17
C GLY A 151 -19.19 -9.40 4.38
N ASN A 152 -19.93 -8.75 5.27
CA ASN A 152 -19.39 -8.20 6.52
C ASN A 152 -18.94 -9.30 7.50
N LEU A 153 -19.70 -10.41 7.61
CA LEU A 153 -19.31 -11.55 8.44
C LEU A 153 -18.04 -12.25 7.94
N VAL A 154 -17.84 -12.31 6.62
CA VAL A 154 -16.59 -12.80 6.02
C VAL A 154 -15.45 -11.81 6.25
N ALA A 155 -15.70 -10.51 6.08
CA ALA A 155 -14.69 -9.46 6.27
C ALA A 155 -14.22 -9.31 7.72
N LEU A 156 -15.09 -9.54 8.70
CA LEU A 156 -14.81 -9.35 10.12
C LEU A 156 -13.56 -10.11 10.61
N PRO A 157 -13.47 -11.45 10.50
CA PRO A 157 -12.29 -12.18 10.98
C PRO A 157 -11.02 -11.77 10.23
N MET A 158 -11.10 -11.44 8.94
CA MET A 158 -9.94 -10.96 8.18
C MET A 158 -9.45 -9.61 8.70
N LEU A 159 -10.35 -8.66 8.94
CA LEU A 159 -9.99 -7.33 9.46
C LEU A 159 -9.50 -7.40 10.91
N VAL A 160 -10.07 -8.26 11.74
CA VAL A 160 -9.56 -8.54 13.09
C VAL A 160 -8.14 -9.07 13.00
N PHE A 161 -7.90 -10.09 12.16
CA PHE A 161 -6.57 -10.67 11.99
C PHE A 161 -5.55 -9.64 11.50
N ILE A 162 -5.88 -8.85 10.48
CA ILE A 162 -5.01 -7.79 9.95
C ILE A 162 -4.73 -6.72 11.02
N THR A 163 -5.76 -6.27 11.74
CA THR A 163 -5.60 -5.23 12.78
C THR A 163 -4.74 -5.74 13.93
N LEU A 164 -4.89 -7.00 14.34
CA LEU A 164 -4.03 -7.61 15.36
C LEU A 164 -2.58 -7.73 14.88
N MET A 165 -2.37 -8.14 13.62
CA MET A 165 -1.04 -8.12 13.01
C MET A 165 -0.45 -6.70 13.04
N ASP A 166 -1.23 -5.68 12.68
CA ASP A 166 -0.78 -4.28 12.70
C ASP A 166 -0.33 -3.82 14.09
N VAL A 167 -1.05 -4.24 15.14
CA VAL A 167 -0.71 -3.92 16.53
C VAL A 167 0.53 -4.68 17.01
N PHE A 168 0.54 -6.02 16.87
CA PHE A 168 1.57 -6.86 17.45
C PHE A 168 2.91 -6.77 16.70
N TYR A 169 2.90 -6.45 15.41
CA TYR A 169 4.10 -6.28 14.60
C TYR A 169 4.47 -4.79 14.39
N ALA A 170 3.84 -3.89 15.14
CA ALA A 170 4.13 -2.45 15.15
C ALA A 170 4.14 -1.82 13.75
N MET A 171 3.09 -2.09 12.96
CA MET A 171 2.95 -1.55 11.62
C MET A 171 2.80 -0.02 11.63
N PRO A 172 3.11 0.66 10.50
CA PRO A 172 2.95 2.12 10.41
C PRO A 172 1.54 2.58 10.80
N ALA A 173 1.46 3.63 11.61
CA ALA A 173 0.21 4.12 12.21
C ALA A 173 -0.90 4.39 11.19
N GLY A 174 -0.55 4.81 9.97
CA GLY A 174 -1.52 5.05 8.90
C GLY A 174 -2.23 3.79 8.40
N VAL A 175 -1.56 2.63 8.44
CA VAL A 175 -2.15 1.32 8.06
C VAL A 175 -3.03 0.81 9.19
N LEU A 176 -2.55 0.88 10.44
CA LEU A 176 -3.34 0.53 11.62
C LEU A 176 -4.64 1.35 11.71
N ALA A 177 -4.55 2.67 11.49
CA ALA A 177 -5.73 3.54 11.47
C ALA A 177 -6.74 3.14 10.37
N GLN A 178 -6.25 2.72 9.19
CA GLN A 178 -7.12 2.19 8.13
C GLN A 178 -7.83 0.92 8.61
N GLY A 179 -7.09 -0.04 9.15
CA GLY A 179 -7.63 -1.30 9.66
C GLY A 179 -8.73 -1.10 10.70
N ILE A 180 -8.48 -0.22 11.67
CA ILE A 180 -9.44 0.13 12.74
C ILE A 180 -10.71 0.75 12.16
N VAL A 181 -10.61 1.72 11.24
CA VAL A 181 -11.79 2.37 10.64
C VAL A 181 -12.65 1.36 9.87
N LEU A 182 -12.03 0.48 9.08
CA LEU A 182 -12.75 -0.57 8.35
C LEU A 182 -13.38 -1.60 9.32
N LEU A 183 -12.68 -1.97 10.38
CA LEU A 183 -13.17 -2.90 11.39
C LEU A 183 -14.39 -2.33 12.13
N ILE A 184 -14.37 -1.04 12.50
CA ILE A 184 -15.52 -0.34 13.09
C ILE A 184 -16.68 -0.31 12.08
N ALA A 185 -16.41 -0.05 10.80
CA ALA A 185 -17.44 0.00 9.76
C ALA A 185 -18.15 -1.35 9.59
N VAL A 186 -17.37 -2.44 9.49
CA VAL A 186 -17.91 -3.80 9.37
C VAL A 186 -18.71 -4.18 10.62
N SER A 187 -18.17 -3.91 11.81
CA SER A 187 -18.84 -4.17 13.09
C SER A 187 -20.16 -3.41 13.19
N TYR A 188 -20.18 -2.13 12.78
CA TYR A 188 -21.39 -1.33 12.71
C TYR A 188 -22.45 -1.96 11.78
N PHE A 189 -22.05 -2.41 10.58
CA PHE A 189 -22.99 -3.05 9.65
C PHE A 189 -23.55 -4.35 10.20
N ILE A 190 -22.77 -5.15 10.92
CA ILE A 190 -23.24 -6.38 11.56
C ILE A 190 -24.24 -6.04 12.66
N CYS A 191 -23.90 -5.15 13.59
CA CYS A 191 -24.79 -4.74 14.68
C CYS A 191 -26.10 -4.11 14.16
N ALA A 192 -26.03 -3.32 13.08
CA ALA A 192 -27.19 -2.67 12.48
C ALA A 192 -28.15 -3.65 11.77
N HIS A 193 -27.71 -4.86 11.42
CA HIS A 193 -28.52 -5.90 10.76
C HIS A 193 -28.79 -7.14 11.63
N GLY A 194 -28.24 -7.20 12.84
CA GLY A 194 -28.26 -8.38 13.71
C GLY A 194 -29.65 -8.94 14.03
N SER A 195 -30.71 -8.11 14.02
CA SER A 195 -32.09 -8.57 14.26
C SER A 195 -32.73 -9.34 13.09
N HIS A 196 -32.09 -9.36 11.92
CA HIS A 196 -32.64 -9.94 10.68
C HIS A 196 -31.73 -11.01 10.05
N LEU A 197 -30.73 -11.51 10.79
CA LEU A 197 -29.73 -12.50 10.34
C LEU A 197 -30.34 -13.68 9.56
N LEU A 198 -31.39 -14.32 10.12
CA LEU A 198 -32.03 -15.49 9.51
C LEU A 198 -32.80 -15.16 8.22
N SER A 199 -33.37 -13.95 8.13
CA SER A 199 -34.19 -13.53 6.98
C SER A 199 -33.37 -13.09 5.76
N GLN A 200 -32.08 -12.80 5.94
CA GLN A 200 -31.18 -12.35 4.87
C GLN A 200 -30.33 -13.47 4.27
N LEU A 201 -30.28 -14.66 4.92
CA LEU A 201 -29.71 -15.87 4.32
C LEU A 201 -30.51 -16.35 3.11
N VAL A 202 -31.80 -15.98 3.03
CA VAL A 202 -32.63 -16.16 1.84
C VAL A 202 -32.40 -14.96 0.92
N ILE A 203 -31.71 -15.18 -0.20
CA ILE A 203 -31.50 -14.16 -1.24
C ILE A 203 -32.86 -13.74 -1.79
N ARG A 204 -33.43 -12.65 -1.26
CA ARG A 204 -34.61 -12.02 -1.83
C ARG A 204 -34.17 -11.08 -2.95
N THR A 205 -34.33 -11.53 -4.19
CA THR A 205 -34.23 -10.67 -5.37
C THR A 205 -35.48 -9.82 -5.47
N LYS A 206 -35.48 -8.62 -4.86
CA LYS A 206 -36.44 -7.59 -5.26
C LYS A 206 -35.98 -6.99 -6.58
N HIS A 207 -36.67 -7.31 -7.66
CA HIS A 207 -36.40 -6.75 -8.97
C HIS A 207 -36.86 -5.28 -8.99
N ASN A 208 -35.93 -4.36 -8.79
CA ASN A 208 -36.17 -2.93 -8.97
C ASN A 208 -35.39 -2.47 -10.20
N ASN A 209 -36.05 -1.85 -11.18
CA ASN A 209 -35.49 -1.51 -12.50
C ASN A 209 -35.11 -0.03 -12.66
N SER A 210 -34.79 0.67 -11.58
CA SER A 210 -34.25 2.02 -11.67
C SER A 210 -32.86 2.04 -12.33
N PRO A 211 -32.60 2.89 -13.35
CA PRO A 211 -31.31 2.96 -14.04
C PRO A 211 -30.14 3.31 -13.11
N GLY A 212 -30.38 4.01 -11.99
CA GLY A 212 -29.36 4.36 -10.99
C GLY A 212 -28.80 3.17 -10.20
N LYS A 213 -29.41 1.98 -10.27
CA LYS A 213 -28.98 0.79 -9.52
C LYS A 213 -27.62 0.25 -9.95
N TRP A 214 -27.25 0.45 -11.21
CA TRP A 214 -26.01 -0.07 -11.79
C TRP A 214 -24.82 0.88 -11.60
N LEU A 215 -25.04 2.11 -11.14
CA LEU A 215 -23.98 3.10 -11.00
C LEU A 215 -22.88 2.62 -10.04
N LEU A 216 -23.22 2.15 -8.83
CA LEU A 216 -22.24 1.71 -7.84
C LEU A 216 -21.48 0.44 -8.31
N PRO A 217 -22.13 -0.62 -8.86
CA PRO A 217 -21.41 -1.73 -9.46
C PRO A 217 -20.49 -1.35 -10.61
N VAL A 218 -20.94 -0.45 -11.51
CA VAL A 218 -20.11 0.03 -12.61
C VAL A 218 -18.89 0.77 -12.07
N LEU A 219 -19.07 1.69 -11.10
CA LEU A 219 -17.95 2.39 -10.46
C LEU A 219 -17.01 1.44 -9.71
N PHE A 220 -17.55 0.40 -9.08
CA PHE A 220 -16.77 -0.61 -8.37
C PHE A 220 -15.83 -1.39 -9.30
N ILE A 221 -16.17 -1.52 -10.59
CA ILE A 221 -15.31 -2.14 -11.60
C ILE A 221 -14.43 -1.06 -12.28
N LEU A 222 -15.00 0.09 -12.61
CA LEU A 222 -14.32 1.18 -13.32
C LEU A 222 -13.15 1.75 -12.50
N VAL A 223 -13.34 2.01 -11.20
CA VAL A 223 -12.32 2.66 -10.37
C VAL A 223 -11.07 1.79 -10.24
N PRO A 224 -11.15 0.50 -9.85
CA PRO A 224 -9.97 -0.36 -9.83
C PRO A 224 -9.30 -0.53 -11.19
N THR A 225 -10.09 -0.70 -12.27
CA THR A 225 -9.52 -0.87 -13.62
C THR A 225 -8.77 0.39 -14.09
N LEU A 226 -9.29 1.58 -13.80
CA LEU A 226 -8.59 2.83 -14.07
C LEU A 226 -7.31 2.93 -13.23
N CYS A 227 -7.39 2.65 -11.92
CA CYS A 227 -6.23 2.69 -11.04
C CYS A 227 -5.11 1.75 -11.50
N ILE A 228 -5.45 0.55 -11.96
CA ILE A 228 -4.47 -0.41 -12.49
C ILE A 228 -3.82 0.14 -13.77
N LYS A 229 -4.60 0.74 -14.68
CA LYS A 229 -4.06 1.31 -15.92
C LYS A 229 -3.13 2.49 -15.70
N THR A 230 -3.41 3.31 -14.69
CA THR A 230 -2.59 4.47 -14.36
C THR A 230 -1.39 4.13 -13.47
N TYR A 231 -1.33 2.90 -12.95
CA TYR A 231 -0.27 2.49 -12.06
C TYR A 231 0.96 2.04 -12.84
N GLU A 232 2.01 2.83 -12.75
CA GLU A 232 3.32 2.42 -13.23
C GLU A 232 3.88 1.33 -12.31
N HIS A 233 4.30 0.21 -12.89
CA HIS A 233 4.96 -0.84 -12.13
C HIS A 233 6.23 -0.28 -11.47
N PRO A 234 6.53 -0.66 -10.22
CA PRO A 234 7.67 -0.12 -9.50
C PRO A 234 9.02 -0.56 -10.11
N ASP A 235 9.04 -1.62 -10.94
CA ASP A 235 10.24 -2.01 -11.68
C ASP A 235 10.36 -1.25 -13.00
N LYS A 236 11.08 -0.13 -12.99
CA LYS A 236 11.38 0.63 -14.21
C LYS A 236 12.59 0.09 -14.96
N HIS A 237 13.43 -0.70 -14.28
CA HIS A 237 14.73 -1.13 -14.79
C HIS A 237 14.91 -2.65 -14.62
N PRO A 238 14.06 -3.50 -15.24
CA PRO A 238 14.06 -4.95 -14.99
C PRO A 238 15.36 -5.65 -15.36
N LYS A 239 16.14 -5.07 -16.28
CA LYS A 239 17.49 -5.59 -16.63
C LYS A 239 18.51 -5.32 -15.52
N LEU A 240 18.34 -4.21 -14.80
CA LEU A 240 19.22 -3.75 -13.73
C LEU A 240 18.83 -4.36 -12.37
N THR A 241 17.54 -4.56 -12.11
CA THR A 241 17.06 -5.11 -10.83
C THR A 241 17.73 -6.45 -10.50
N GLY A 242 18.32 -6.55 -9.31
CA GLY A 242 19.03 -7.74 -8.84
C GLY A 242 20.12 -7.47 -7.80
N LYS A 243 20.69 -8.57 -7.30
CA LYS A 243 21.87 -8.58 -6.43
C LYS A 243 23.13 -8.69 -7.29
N TYR A 244 24.13 -7.88 -6.99
CA TYR A 244 25.40 -7.88 -7.71
C TYR A 244 26.57 -8.02 -6.74
N ARG A 245 27.47 -8.95 -7.06
CA ARG A 245 28.77 -9.08 -6.43
C ARG A 245 29.73 -8.04 -6.99
N VAL A 246 30.47 -7.39 -6.11
CA VAL A 246 31.50 -6.41 -6.45
C VAL A 246 32.83 -7.13 -6.70
N GLU A 247 33.33 -7.01 -7.93
CA GLU A 247 34.59 -7.54 -8.39
C GLU A 247 35.54 -6.39 -8.79
N ASN A 248 36.85 -6.64 -8.68
CA ASN A 248 37.90 -5.69 -9.09
C ASN A 248 37.72 -4.26 -8.52
N LEU A 249 37.26 -4.15 -7.26
CA LEU A 249 37.07 -2.86 -6.60
C LEU A 249 38.39 -2.09 -6.52
N LYS A 250 38.39 -0.86 -7.04
CA LYS A 250 39.47 0.11 -6.91
C LYS A 250 38.94 1.39 -6.29
N ILE A 251 39.60 1.89 -5.25
CA ILE A 251 39.30 3.20 -4.65
C ILE A 251 40.53 4.08 -4.83
N ASN A 252 40.36 5.22 -5.52
CA ASN A 252 41.45 6.10 -5.94
C ASN A 252 42.58 5.35 -6.69
N GLY A 253 42.20 4.37 -7.51
CA GLY A 253 43.12 3.53 -8.29
C GLY A 253 43.75 2.37 -7.52
N ILE A 254 43.60 2.30 -6.19
CA ILE A 254 44.15 1.23 -5.34
C ILE A 254 43.14 0.08 -5.27
N GLY A 255 43.58 -1.15 -5.54
CA GLY A 255 42.72 -2.35 -5.48
C GLY A 255 42.40 -2.81 -4.06
N TYR A 256 41.15 -3.18 -3.82
CA TYR A 256 40.66 -3.71 -2.55
C TYR A 256 39.97 -5.05 -2.76
N GLN A 257 40.25 -6.01 -1.87
CA GLN A 257 39.61 -7.32 -1.87
C GLN A 257 39.28 -7.71 -0.43
N ALA A 258 38.02 -8.09 -0.19
CA ALA A 258 37.58 -8.54 1.12
C ALA A 258 38.28 -9.84 1.53
N LYS A 259 38.78 -9.92 2.76
CA LYS A 259 39.49 -11.07 3.32
C LYS A 259 38.78 -11.63 4.55
N THR A 260 38.25 -10.75 5.40
CA THR A 260 37.56 -11.11 6.64
C THR A 260 36.15 -10.54 6.64
N SER A 261 35.20 -11.23 7.29
CA SER A 261 33.78 -10.86 7.35
C SER A 261 33.48 -9.52 8.04
N THR A 262 34.48 -8.88 8.65
CA THR A 262 34.34 -7.57 9.31
C THR A 262 35.06 -6.45 8.55
N ASP A 263 35.59 -6.76 7.35
CA ASP A 263 36.29 -5.78 6.55
C ASP A 263 35.37 -4.65 6.07
N SER A 264 35.93 -3.45 5.99
CA SER A 264 35.26 -2.24 5.52
C SER A 264 35.29 -2.13 3.99
N ILE A 265 35.13 -3.25 3.29
CA ILE A 265 35.23 -3.35 1.82
C ILE A 265 33.84 -3.58 1.24
N LEU A 266 33.51 -2.84 0.19
CA LEU A 266 32.23 -2.96 -0.51
C LEU A 266 32.21 -4.31 -1.25
N THR A 267 31.21 -5.15 -0.97
CA THR A 267 31.13 -6.50 -1.54
C THR A 267 29.89 -6.72 -2.39
N HIS A 268 28.79 -6.02 -2.10
CA HIS A 268 27.56 -6.17 -2.86
C HIS A 268 26.90 -4.82 -3.16
N VAL A 269 26.26 -4.77 -4.33
CA VAL A 269 25.37 -3.69 -4.75
C VAL A 269 24.03 -4.31 -5.12
N TYR A 270 22.95 -3.75 -4.59
CA TYR A 270 21.59 -4.17 -4.89
C TYR A 270 20.90 -3.06 -5.66
N PHE A 271 20.27 -3.41 -6.77
CA PHE A 271 19.32 -2.55 -7.46
C PHE A 271 17.94 -3.16 -7.28
N ASP A 272 17.01 -2.38 -6.74
CA ASP A 272 15.70 -2.86 -6.31
C ASP A 272 14.56 -2.07 -6.94
N LEU A 273 13.34 -2.54 -6.67
CA LEU A 273 12.09 -1.94 -7.09
C LEU A 273 11.95 -0.51 -6.54
N GLY A 274 11.36 0.38 -7.34
CA GLY A 274 11.15 1.78 -6.97
C GLY A 274 12.40 2.64 -7.02
N ASP A 275 13.34 2.29 -7.91
CA ASP A 275 14.61 2.98 -8.11
C ASP A 275 15.48 3.01 -6.83
N GLU A 276 15.35 2.00 -5.96
CA GLU A 276 16.13 1.86 -4.74
C GLU A 276 17.48 1.18 -5.04
N VAL A 277 18.54 1.65 -4.39
CA VAL A 277 19.88 1.07 -4.46
C VAL A 277 20.43 0.88 -3.06
N ALA A 278 21.10 -0.25 -2.83
CA ALA A 278 21.81 -0.49 -1.58
C ALA A 278 23.26 -0.89 -1.84
N PHE A 279 24.19 -0.26 -1.13
CA PHE A 279 25.58 -0.67 -1.05
C PHE A 279 25.79 -1.41 0.25
N SER A 280 26.30 -2.63 0.17
CA SER A 280 26.61 -3.47 1.33
C SER A 280 28.10 -3.78 1.35
N TRP A 281 28.70 -3.48 2.50
CA TRP A 281 30.06 -3.84 2.79
C TRP A 281 30.12 -5.22 3.44
N ASN A 282 31.31 -5.81 3.50
CA ASN A 282 31.47 -7.17 4.01
C ASN A 282 30.96 -7.32 5.45
N ASP A 283 31.13 -6.29 6.27
CA ASP A 283 30.41 -6.15 7.53
C ASP A 283 28.94 -5.76 7.28
N HIS A 284 28.01 -6.69 7.55
CA HIS A 284 26.55 -6.49 7.42
C HIS A 284 26.00 -5.25 8.14
N ARG A 285 26.70 -4.74 9.17
CA ARG A 285 26.31 -3.51 9.88
C ARG A 285 26.50 -2.25 9.04
N ARG A 286 27.21 -2.36 7.93
CA ARG A 286 27.56 -1.26 7.04
C ARG A 286 26.79 -1.43 5.74
N ILE A 287 25.62 -0.82 5.73
CA ILE A 287 24.78 -0.68 4.54
C ILE A 287 24.49 0.79 4.29
N ARG A 288 24.47 1.17 3.02
CA ARG A 288 23.89 2.45 2.57
C ARG A 288 22.71 2.15 1.69
N ILE A 289 21.60 2.81 1.96
CA ILE A 289 20.37 2.65 1.18
C ILE A 289 20.02 4.02 0.62
N GLY A 290 19.63 4.07 -0.64
CA GLY A 290 19.35 5.30 -1.36
C GLY A 290 18.46 5.08 -2.56
N TYR A 291 18.27 6.14 -3.33
CA TYR A 291 17.59 6.10 -4.61
C TYR A 291 18.57 6.41 -5.72
N PHE A 292 18.45 5.75 -6.87
CA PHE A 292 19.24 6.06 -8.04
C PHE A 292 18.39 6.69 -9.15
N LYS A 293 19.05 7.45 -10.01
CA LYS A 293 18.52 7.90 -11.29
C LYS A 293 19.56 7.59 -12.35
N ILE A 294 19.12 7.02 -13.46
CA ILE A 294 19.97 6.77 -14.62
C ILE A 294 19.48 7.63 -15.80
N ASP A 295 20.42 8.24 -16.53
CA ASP A 295 20.12 8.97 -17.77
C ASP A 295 20.36 8.10 -19.01
N ASP A 296 19.92 8.59 -20.18
CA ASP A 296 20.10 7.90 -21.46
C ASP A 296 21.57 7.80 -21.92
N HIS A 297 22.51 8.41 -21.19
CA HIS A 297 23.94 8.44 -21.48
C HIS A 297 24.76 7.61 -20.48
N ASP A 298 24.14 6.61 -19.86
CA ASP A 298 24.74 5.72 -18.86
C ASP A 298 25.26 6.44 -17.60
N LYS A 299 24.81 7.66 -17.29
CA LYS A 299 25.17 8.33 -16.03
C LYS A 299 24.21 7.95 -14.93
N ILE A 300 24.78 7.69 -13.76
CA ILE A 300 24.04 7.33 -12.56
C ILE A 300 24.29 8.34 -11.45
N ASP A 301 23.20 8.80 -10.82
CA ASP A 301 23.20 9.63 -9.62
C ASP A 301 22.47 8.87 -8.52
N MET A 302 23.17 8.51 -7.44
CA MET A 302 22.60 7.84 -6.27
C MET A 302 22.60 8.78 -5.08
N LYS A 303 21.43 8.97 -4.48
CA LYS A 303 21.22 9.78 -3.28
C LYS A 303 20.89 8.87 -2.11
N TRP A 304 21.71 8.90 -1.07
CA TRP A 304 21.52 8.08 0.12
C TRP A 304 20.43 8.66 1.04
N ARG A 305 19.62 7.75 1.61
CA ARG A 305 18.62 8.03 2.65
C ARG A 305 18.98 7.40 3.99
N TYR A 306 19.89 6.42 3.99
CA TYR A 306 20.34 5.73 5.18
C TYR A 306 21.84 5.41 5.08
N PRO A 307 22.64 5.63 6.14
CA PRO A 307 22.28 6.28 7.41
C PRO A 307 21.88 7.76 7.22
N ASP A 308 21.13 8.33 8.17
CA ASP A 308 20.54 9.69 8.15
C ASP A 308 21.57 10.83 8.31
N THR A 309 22.79 10.59 7.85
CA THR A 309 23.82 11.62 7.73
C THR A 309 23.63 12.34 6.41
N SER A 310 24.17 13.55 6.28
CA SER A 310 24.30 14.33 5.04
C SER A 310 25.22 13.64 4.00
N ALA A 311 25.03 12.33 3.81
CA ALA A 311 25.81 11.43 3.02
C ALA A 311 25.74 11.89 1.57
N GLY A 312 26.91 12.26 1.05
CA GLY A 312 27.07 12.81 -0.29
C GLY A 312 26.55 11.86 -1.38
N HIS A 313 26.37 12.38 -2.59
CA HIS A 313 25.89 11.57 -3.69
C HIS A 313 26.98 10.62 -4.19
N PHE A 314 26.58 9.47 -4.74
CA PHE A 314 27.43 8.76 -5.69
C PHE A 314 27.07 9.25 -7.09
N LYS A 315 28.04 9.84 -7.80
CA LYS A 315 27.85 10.30 -9.18
C LYS A 315 28.86 9.65 -10.09
N GLY A 316 28.39 9.05 -11.17
CA GLY A 316 29.28 8.29 -12.05
C GLY A 316 28.61 7.82 -13.34
N GLY A 317 29.23 6.82 -13.96
CA GLY A 317 28.68 6.07 -15.06
C GLY A 317 28.45 4.61 -14.69
N LEU A 318 27.37 4.04 -15.24
CA LEU A 318 27.03 2.63 -15.14
C LEU A 318 26.89 2.07 -16.57
N LYS A 319 27.87 1.30 -17.02
CA LYS A 319 27.88 0.74 -18.38
C LYS A 319 27.60 -0.75 -18.38
N TYR A 320 26.71 -1.18 -19.27
CA TYR A 320 26.42 -2.59 -19.48
C TYR A 320 27.51 -3.24 -20.34
N ARG A 321 28.05 -4.39 -19.91
CA ARG A 321 28.95 -5.26 -20.68
C ARG A 321 28.54 -6.72 -20.51
N ASP A 322 27.81 -7.25 -21.48
CA ASP A 322 27.31 -8.62 -21.52
C ASP A 322 26.50 -9.02 -20.26
N THR A 323 27.11 -9.68 -19.28
CA THR A 323 26.47 -10.08 -18.00
C THR A 323 26.96 -9.28 -16.80
N GLN A 324 27.85 -8.31 -17.03
CA GLN A 324 28.50 -7.49 -16.02
C GLN A 324 28.12 -6.01 -16.19
N LEU A 325 28.13 -5.27 -15.08
CA LEU A 325 28.02 -3.82 -15.10
C LEU A 325 29.31 -3.19 -14.63
N ASN A 326 29.82 -2.21 -15.37
CA ASN A 326 30.95 -1.41 -14.92
C ASN A 326 30.43 -0.14 -14.26
N LEU A 327 30.70 0.00 -12.97
CA LEU A 327 30.35 1.17 -12.17
C LEU A 327 31.63 1.97 -11.87
N ASP A 328 31.71 3.20 -12.38
CA ASP A 328 32.80 4.15 -12.12
C ASP A 328 32.20 5.48 -11.70
N GLY A 329 32.53 5.95 -10.49
CA GLY A 329 31.98 7.20 -9.98
C GLY A 329 32.70 7.71 -8.75
N GLU A 330 32.24 8.84 -8.24
CA GLU A 330 32.80 9.50 -7.07
C GLU A 330 31.77 9.56 -5.95
N MET A 331 32.24 9.29 -4.73
CA MET A 331 31.47 9.44 -3.49
C MET A 331 32.43 9.87 -2.39
N GLU A 332 32.09 10.94 -1.65
CA GLU A 332 32.88 11.44 -0.51
C GLU A 332 34.35 11.76 -0.86
N GLY A 333 34.60 12.35 -2.04
CA GLY A 333 35.95 12.72 -2.49
C GLY A 333 36.83 11.52 -2.87
N LYS A 334 36.24 10.32 -2.98
CA LYS A 334 36.91 9.10 -3.41
C LYS A 334 36.29 8.60 -4.70
N ARG A 335 37.15 8.26 -5.66
CA ARG A 335 36.73 7.63 -6.91
C ARG A 335 36.68 6.12 -6.74
N TYR A 336 35.52 5.53 -7.01
CA TYR A 336 35.24 4.10 -6.97
C TYR A 336 35.16 3.57 -8.39
N GLN A 337 35.85 2.47 -8.66
CA GLN A 337 35.76 1.74 -9.91
C GLN A 337 35.56 0.26 -9.59
N MET A 338 34.53 -0.36 -10.14
CA MET A 338 34.21 -1.76 -9.86
C MET A 338 33.45 -2.41 -11.01
N ILE A 339 33.54 -3.74 -11.06
CA ILE A 339 32.73 -4.59 -11.92
C ILE A 339 31.66 -5.24 -11.04
N LEU A 340 30.42 -5.24 -11.51
CA LEU A 340 29.27 -5.81 -10.83
C LEU A 340 28.82 -7.04 -11.61
N THR A 341 28.96 -8.22 -11.00
CA THR A 341 28.50 -9.49 -11.57
C THR A 341 27.18 -9.87 -10.92
N LYS A 342 26.14 -10.11 -11.73
CA LYS A 342 24.80 -10.46 -11.23
C LYS A 342 24.81 -11.85 -10.57
N GLU A 343 24.14 -11.99 -9.43
CA GLU A 343 23.97 -13.26 -8.70
C GLU A 343 22.60 -13.89 -8.89
#